data_AF-A0A920SS71-F1
#
_entry.id   AF-A0A920SS71-F1
#
_cell.length_a   1.000
_cell.length_b   1.000
_cell.length_c   1.000
_cell.angle_alpha   90.00
_cell.angle_beta   90.00
_cell.angle_gamma   90.00
#
_symmetry.space_group_name_H-M   'P 1'
#
loop_
_entity.id
_entity.type
_entity.pdbx_description
1 polymer ?
#
loop_
_entity_poly.entity_id
_entity_poly.type
_entity_poly.pdbx_seq_one_letter_code
_entity_poly.pdbx_strand_id
1 'polypeptide(L)'
;MAEELGAREVVGDDQLAKISVIGVGMRSHAGIATTMFEAMASEGINIELISTSEIKISIGVADRYVELAVRALHEAFGLGSIPLKRTLIRRSLMRTLSPGI
;
A
#
# COMPACT_ATOMS: atom_id res chain seq x y z
N MET A 1 7.36 11.51 24.89
CA MET A 1 6.19 11.77 24.02
C MET A 1 5.03 10.80 24.25
N ALA A 2 5.13 9.49 24.05
CA ALA A 2 3.99 8.58 24.28
C ALA A 2 3.55 8.53 25.76
N GLU A 3 4.51 8.44 26.68
CA GLU A 3 4.27 8.50 28.14
C GLU A 3 3.71 9.86 28.58
N GLU A 4 4.24 10.95 28.01
CA GLU A 4 3.77 12.32 28.28
C GLU A 4 2.34 12.58 27.77
N LEU A 5 1.91 11.85 26.73
CA LEU A 5 0.57 11.92 26.16
C LEU A 5 -0.41 10.91 26.79
N GLY A 6 0.05 10.05 27.71
CA GLY A 6 -0.78 9.05 28.38
C GLY A 6 -1.24 7.89 27.48
N ALA A 7 -0.48 7.54 26.43
CA ALA A 7 -0.82 6.41 25.57
C ALA A 7 -0.68 5.07 26.32
N ARG A 8 -1.64 4.17 26.15
CA ARG A 8 -1.62 2.83 26.78
C ARG A 8 -0.45 1.97 26.29
N GLU A 9 -0.16 2.02 25.00
CA GLU A 9 0.87 1.22 24.35
C GLU A 9 1.24 1.84 23.00
N VAL A 10 2.47 1.59 22.54
CA VAL A 10 2.91 1.90 21.18
C VAL A 10 3.39 0.60 20.54
N VAL A 11 2.73 0.20 19.46
CA VAL A 11 3.06 -1.00 18.69
C VAL A 11 3.41 -0.60 17.27
N GLY A 12 4.45 -1.22 16.71
CA GLY A 12 4.87 -1.04 15.33
C GLY A 12 4.87 -2.36 14.57
N ASP A 13 4.59 -2.29 13.27
CA ASP A 13 4.66 -3.41 12.34
C ASP A 13 5.49 -2.98 11.13
N ASP A 14 6.59 -3.68 10.87
CA ASP A 14 7.51 -3.44 9.76
C ASP A 14 7.24 -4.34 8.55
N GLN A 15 6.23 -5.22 8.63
CA GLN A 15 5.82 -6.14 7.57
C GLN A 15 4.61 -5.62 6.78
N LEU A 16 4.32 -4.32 6.88
CA LEU A 16 3.26 -3.66 6.15
C LEU A 16 3.81 -2.80 5.00
N ALA A 17 3.26 -3.02 3.81
CA ALA A 17 3.53 -2.23 2.63
C ALA A 17 2.37 -1.30 2.28
N LYS A 18 2.69 -0.06 1.89
CA LYS A 18 1.73 0.95 1.45
C LYS A 18 1.68 1.01 -0.08
N ILE A 19 0.50 0.74 -0.64
CA ILE A 19 0.23 0.87 -2.08
C ILE A 19 -0.72 2.04 -2.28
N SER A 20 -0.52 2.86 -3.32
CA SER A 20 -1.36 4.02 -3.59
C SER A 20 -1.81 4.07 -5.04
N VAL A 21 -3.12 4.18 -5.24
CA VAL A 21 -3.72 4.56 -6.53
C VAL A 21 -3.84 6.08 -6.54
N ILE A 22 -3.38 6.73 -7.62
CA ILE A 22 -3.38 8.19 -7.76
C ILE A 22 -4.06 8.56 -9.07
N GLY A 23 -5.01 9.48 -9.02
CA GLY A 23 -5.71 9.96 -10.21
C GLY A 23 -6.53 11.21 -9.93
N VAL A 24 -6.65 12.08 -10.94
CA VAL A 24 -7.57 13.21 -10.89
C VAL A 24 -9.01 12.70 -11.04
N GLY A 25 -9.94 13.25 -10.26
CA GLY A 25 -11.36 12.92 -10.40
C GLY A 25 -11.85 11.72 -9.59
N MET A 26 -11.12 11.26 -8.55
CA MET A 26 -11.63 10.24 -7.61
C MET A 26 -12.93 10.67 -6.90
N ARG A 27 -13.07 11.98 -6.60
CA ARG A 27 -14.32 12.54 -6.07
C ARG A 27 -15.50 12.41 -7.04
N SER A 28 -15.23 12.42 -8.33
CA SER A 28 -16.24 12.46 -9.41
C SER A 28 -16.56 11.10 -9.99
N HIS A 29 -15.72 10.09 -9.74
CA HIS A 29 -15.87 8.72 -10.24
C HIS A 29 -15.92 7.75 -9.06
N ALA A 30 -17.12 7.52 -8.54
CA ALA A 30 -17.37 6.66 -7.38
C ALA A 30 -16.87 5.21 -7.52
N GLY A 31 -16.50 4.77 -8.74
CA GLY A 31 -16.04 3.40 -9.00
C GLY A 31 -14.58 3.10 -8.65
N ILE A 32 -13.71 4.10 -8.45
CA ILE A 32 -12.26 3.85 -8.29
C ILE A 32 -11.95 3.06 -7.02
N ALA A 33 -12.57 3.44 -5.89
CA ALA A 33 -12.41 2.71 -4.63
C ALA A 33 -12.98 1.29 -4.73
N THR A 34 -14.15 1.14 -5.34
CA THR A 34 -14.80 -0.14 -5.56
C THR A 34 -13.91 -1.09 -6.36
N THR A 35 -13.42 -0.65 -7.53
CA THR A 35 -12.50 -1.44 -8.37
C THR A 35 -11.23 -1.86 -7.60
N MET A 36 -10.67 -0.96 -6.80
CA MET A 36 -9.51 -1.27 -5.96
C MET A 36 -9.81 -2.36 -4.93
N PHE A 37 -10.93 -2.26 -4.21
CA PHE A 37 -11.30 -3.23 -3.18
C PHE A 37 -11.73 -4.57 -3.76
N GLU A 38 -12.44 -4.58 -4.89
CA GLU A 38 -12.78 -5.80 -5.63
C GLU A 38 -11.54 -6.54 -6.12
N ALA A 39 -10.54 -5.81 -6.62
CA ALA A 39 -9.26 -6.40 -7.04
C ALA A 39 -8.53 -7.06 -5.87
N MET A 40 -8.47 -6.40 -4.70
CA MET A 40 -7.85 -7.01 -3.51
C MET A 40 -8.63 -8.22 -3.00
N ALA A 41 -9.97 -8.14 -2.99
CA ALA A 41 -10.83 -9.23 -2.55
C ALA A 41 -10.73 -10.45 -3.47
N SER A 42 -10.64 -10.24 -4.79
CA SER A 42 -10.51 -11.32 -5.78
C SER A 42 -9.21 -12.10 -5.63
N GLU A 43 -8.13 -11.43 -5.21
CA GLU A 43 -6.84 -12.05 -4.89
C GLU A 43 -6.74 -12.57 -3.45
N GLY A 44 -7.79 -12.40 -2.63
CA GLY A 44 -7.78 -12.79 -1.21
C GLY A 44 -6.80 -11.98 -0.34
N ILE A 45 -6.51 -10.74 -0.73
CA ILE A 45 -5.56 -9.87 -0.02
C ILE A 45 -6.31 -9.03 1.03
N ASN A 46 -5.92 -9.18 2.30
CA ASN A 46 -6.44 -8.35 3.38
C ASN A 46 -5.89 -6.92 3.32
N ILE A 47 -6.74 -5.94 3.61
CA ILE A 47 -6.37 -4.53 3.73
C ILE A 47 -6.32 -4.17 5.22
N GLU A 48 -5.14 -3.86 5.73
CA GLU A 48 -4.90 -3.54 7.15
C GLU A 48 -5.19 -2.07 7.47
N LEU A 49 -4.96 -1.19 6.49
CA LEU A 49 -5.11 0.26 6.66
C LEU A 49 -5.66 0.89 5.37
N ILE A 50 -6.49 1.91 5.51
CA ILE A 50 -6.95 2.75 4.40
C ILE A 50 -6.68 4.21 4.75
N SER A 51 -6.10 4.95 3.80
CA SER A 51 -5.91 6.40 3.89
C SER A 51 -6.23 7.03 2.55
N THR A 52 -7.02 8.10 2.54
CA THR A 52 -7.54 8.70 1.31
C THR A 52 -7.35 10.22 1.27
N SER A 53 -7.24 10.77 0.07
CA SER A 53 -7.36 12.19 -0.25
C SER A 53 -8.28 12.35 -1.46
N GLU A 54 -8.45 13.58 -1.97
CA GLU A 54 -9.29 13.84 -3.16
C GLU A 54 -8.78 13.18 -4.45
N ILE A 55 -7.50 12.77 -4.48
CA ILE A 55 -6.83 12.24 -5.68
C ILE A 55 -6.02 10.97 -5.41
N LYS A 56 -6.09 10.42 -4.20
CA LYS A 56 -5.29 9.27 -3.80
C LYS A 56 -6.05 8.37 -2.84
N ILE A 57 -6.01 7.07 -3.10
CA ILE A 57 -6.38 6.05 -2.12
C ILE A 57 -5.12 5.23 -1.85
N SER A 58 -4.76 5.11 -0.57
CA SER A 58 -3.66 4.30 -0.10
C SER A 58 -4.18 3.15 0.75
N ILE A 59 -3.67 1.95 0.50
CA ILE A 59 -3.93 0.78 1.32
C ILE A 59 -2.63 0.28 1.97
N GLY A 60 -2.73 -0.20 3.20
CA GLY A 60 -1.71 -1.02 3.85
C GLY A 60 -2.04 -2.49 3.65
N VAL A 61 -1.09 -3.27 3.14
CA VAL A 61 -1.20 -4.73 2.96
C VAL A 61 0.06 -5.41 3.48
N ALA A 62 -0.01 -6.69 3.83
CA ALA A 62 1.21 -7.43 4.22
C ALA A 62 2.23 -7.44 3.06
N ASP A 63 3.51 -7.22 3.37
CA ASP A 63 4.59 -7.02 2.39
C ASP A 63 4.71 -8.18 1.38
N ARG A 64 4.45 -9.42 1.84
CA ARG A 64 4.43 -10.63 0.98
C ARG A 64 3.43 -10.55 -0.18
N TYR A 65 2.41 -9.71 -0.10
CA TYR A 65 1.38 -9.56 -1.13
C TYR A 65 1.62 -8.40 -2.09
N VAL A 66 2.68 -7.62 -1.92
CA VAL A 66 2.91 -6.40 -2.72
C VAL A 66 2.91 -6.66 -4.21
N GLU A 67 3.64 -7.67 -4.67
CA GLU A 67 3.73 -7.95 -6.11
C GLU A 67 2.38 -8.36 -6.68
N LEU A 68 1.62 -9.19 -5.96
CA LEU A 68 0.30 -9.63 -6.36
C LEU A 68 -0.70 -8.46 -6.39
N ALA A 69 -0.73 -7.66 -5.31
CA ALA A 69 -1.59 -6.49 -5.19
C ALA A 69 -1.33 -5.46 -6.30
N VAL A 70 -0.07 -5.14 -6.57
CA VAL A 70 0.29 -4.18 -7.64
C VAL A 70 -0.12 -4.70 -9.02
N ARG A 71 0.06 -5.99 -9.28
CA ARG A 71 -0.35 -6.61 -10.55
C ARG A 71 -1.87 -6.58 -10.72
N ALA A 72 -2.62 -7.00 -9.70
CA ALA A 72 -4.08 -6.99 -9.71
C ALA A 72 -4.64 -5.58 -9.91
N LEU A 73 -4.05 -4.57 -9.26
CA LEU A 73 -4.44 -3.18 -9.46
C LEU A 73 -4.10 -2.68 -10.86
N HIS A 74 -2.92 -3.00 -11.41
CA HIS A 74 -2.61 -2.65 -12.79
C HIS A 74 -3.57 -3.30 -13.80
N GLU A 75 -3.99 -4.54 -13.58
CA GLU A 75 -4.97 -5.20 -14.43
C GLU A 75 -6.35 -4.56 -14.30
N ALA A 76 -6.83 -4.36 -13.08
CA ALA A 76 -8.14 -3.76 -12.80
C ALA A 76 -8.29 -2.33 -13.35
N PHE A 77 -7.19 -1.56 -13.41
CA PHE A 77 -7.16 -0.22 -13.99
C PHE A 77 -6.65 -0.17 -15.45
N GLY A 78 -6.33 -1.31 -16.07
CA GLY A 78 -5.86 -1.36 -17.47
C GLY A 78 -4.48 -0.73 -17.73
N LEU A 79 -3.61 -0.72 -16.72
CA LEU A 79 -2.29 -0.07 -16.75
C LEU A 79 -1.12 -1.02 -17.08
N GLY A 80 -1.41 -2.27 -17.45
CA GLY A 80 -0.44 -3.37 -17.59
C GLY A 80 0.63 -3.27 -18.70
N SER A 81 0.76 -2.13 -19.40
CA SER A 81 1.74 -1.96 -20.49
C SER A 81 3.14 -1.53 -20.03
N ILE A 82 3.36 -1.32 -18.73
CA ILE A 82 4.66 -0.89 -18.20
C ILE A 82 5.32 -2.07 -17.44
N PRO A 83 6.45 -2.63 -17.93
CA PRO A 83 7.15 -3.65 -17.18
C PRO A 83 7.67 -3.06 -15.88
N LEU A 84 7.25 -3.63 -14.75
CA LEU A 84 7.79 -3.33 -13.42
C LEU A 84 9.31 -3.57 -13.46
N LYS A 85 10.10 -2.49 -13.51
CA LYS A 85 11.54 -2.60 -13.35
C LYS A 85 11.80 -3.19 -11.96
N ARG A 86 12.24 -4.45 -11.93
CA ARG A 86 12.66 -5.23 -10.73
C ARG A 86 13.57 -4.48 -9.75
N THR A 87 14.12 -3.33 -10.14
CA THR A 87 15.06 -2.50 -9.38
C THR A 87 14.47 -1.80 -8.15
N LEU A 88 13.16 -1.55 -8.07
CA LEU A 88 12.59 -0.76 -6.97
C LEU A 88 12.06 -1.58 -5.79
N ILE A 89 11.65 -2.84 -6.01
CA ILE A 89 11.13 -3.71 -4.94
C ILE A 89 12.24 -4.12 -3.95
N ARG A 90 13.49 -4.20 -4.42
CA ARG A 90 14.63 -4.67 -3.60
C ARG A 90 15.34 -3.58 -2.78
N ARG A 91 14.98 -2.30 -2.93
CA ARG A 91 15.72 -1.19 -2.28
C ARG A 91 15.19 -0.79 -0.90
N SER A 92 14.00 -1.24 -0.50
CA SER A 92 13.42 -0.85 0.80
C SER A 92 13.84 -1.74 1.97
N LEU A 93 14.32 -2.97 1.72
CA LEU A 93 14.68 -3.95 2.77
C LEU A 93 16.15 -3.88 3.26
N MET A 94 16.91 -2.83 2.91
CA MET A 94 18.34 -2.71 3.29
C MET A 94 18.68 -1.34 3.89
N ARG A 95 17.83 -0.80 4.77
CA ARG A 95 18.12 0.47 5.46
C ARG A 95 17.80 0.48 6.96
N THR A 96 18.13 -0.60 7.67
CA THR A 96 18.31 -0.58 9.14
C THR A 96 19.22 -1.73 9.57
N LEU A 97 20.50 -1.63 9.23
CA LEU A 97 21.56 -2.20 10.08
C LEU A 97 22.46 -1.01 10.44
N SER A 98 22.25 -0.49 11.65
CA SER A 98 23.22 0.40 12.29
C SER A 98 24.44 -0.46 12.62
N PRO A 99 25.66 -0.14 12.16
CA PRO A 99 26.84 -0.78 12.69
C PRO A 99 27.06 -0.24 14.10
N GLY A 100 27.04 -1.15 15.08
CA GLY A 100 27.43 -0.83 16.44
C GLY A 100 28.87 -0.33 16.48
N ILE A 101 29.05 0.88 16.99
CA ILE A 101 30.11 1.31 17.89
C ILE A 101 29.44 2.22 18.92
#